data_AF-D6Y322-F1
#
_entry.id   AF-D6Y322-F1
#
_cell.length_a   1.000
_cell.length_b   1.000
_cell.length_c   1.000
_cell.angle_alpha   90.00
_cell.angle_beta   90.00
_cell.angle_gamma   90.00
#
_symmetry.space_group_name_H-M   'P 1'
#
loop_
_entity.id
_entity.type
_entity.pdbx_description
1 polymer ?
#
loop_
_entity_poly.entity_id
_entity_poly.type
_entity_poly.pdbx_seq_one_letter_code
_entity_poly.pdbx_strand_id
1 'polypeptide(L)' 'MSARIIDGWLAVPYSGHDMASVYLNVGGEWKPAFLDWHNGKRVAKVRFPATASRSSSVVIRINDVETTVGRISA' A
#
# COMPACT_ATOMS: atom_id res chain seq x y z
N MET A 1 8.50 2.08 -7.52
CA MET A 1 7.31 2.65 -6.84
C MET A 1 7.63 2.69 -5.36
N SER A 2 7.38 3.80 -4.66
CA SER A 2 7.66 3.92 -3.22
C SER A 2 6.39 4.13 -2.41
N ALA A 3 6.23 3.36 -1.33
CA ALA A 3 5.19 3.54 -0.34
C ALA A 3 5.39 4.84 0.47
N ARG A 4 4.31 5.50 0.90
CA ARG A 4 4.34 6.76 1.67
C ARG A 4 3.10 6.91 2.55
N ILE A 5 3.18 7.73 3.61
CA ILE A 5 2.03 8.09 4.44
C ILE A 5 1.36 9.35 3.87
N ILE A 6 0.05 9.31 3.65
CA ILE A 6 -0.78 10.41 3.14
C ILE A 6 -2.03 10.48 4.02
N ASP A 7 -2.25 11.61 4.70
CA ASP A 7 -3.43 11.85 5.55
C ASP A 7 -3.70 10.72 6.58
N GLY A 8 -2.63 10.10 7.11
CA GLY A 8 -2.71 8.98 8.06
C GLY A 8 -2.92 7.59 7.43
N TRP A 9 -2.92 7.50 6.10
CA TRP A 9 -3.02 6.25 5.34
C TRP A 9 -1.68 5.87 4.74
N LEU A 10 -1.36 4.58 4.75
CA LEU A 10 -0.27 4.08 3.93
C LEU A 10 -0.76 3.98 2.49
N ALA A 11 -0.15 4.76 1.60
CA ALA A 11 -0.46 4.81 0.19
C ALA A 11 0.72 4.32 -0.65
N VAL A 12 0.41 3.53 -1.67
CA VAL A 12 1.37 2.94 -2.60
C VAL A 12 0.92 3.30 -4.02
N PRO A 13 1.82 3.77 -4.90
CA PRO A 13 1.48 4.00 -6.30
C PRO A 13 0.89 2.74 -6.94
N TYR A 14 -0.21 2.93 -7.67
CA TYR A 14 -0.94 1.83 -8.30
C TYR A 14 -1.16 2.15 -9.78
N SER A 15 -0.96 1.16 -10.66
CA SER A 15 -1.12 1.31 -12.10
C SER A 15 -1.96 0.20 -12.75
N GLY A 16 -2.70 -0.57 -11.95
CA GLY A 16 -3.58 -1.62 -12.46
C GLY A 16 -4.99 -1.14 -12.83
N HIS A 17 -5.85 -2.10 -13.18
CA HIS A 17 -7.25 -1.88 -13.53
C HIS A 17 -8.14 -1.70 -12.29
N ASP A 18 -9.18 -0.86 -12.36
CA ASP A 18 -10.04 -0.52 -11.20
C ASP A 18 -10.77 -1.71 -10.56
N MET A 19 -10.84 -2.86 -11.25
CA MET A 19 -11.42 -4.12 -10.73
C MET A 19 -10.38 -5.07 -10.11
N ALA A 20 -9.11 -4.68 -9.96
CA ALA A 20 -8.11 -5.56 -9.37
C ALA A 20 -8.30 -5.69 -7.86
N SER A 21 -8.17 -6.92 -7.35
CA SER A 21 -8.05 -7.16 -5.92
C SER A 21 -6.65 -6.74 -5.48
N VAL A 22 -6.57 -5.68 -4.69
CA VAL A 22 -5.29 -5.15 -4.20
C VAL A 22 -5.16 -5.36 -2.71
N TYR A 23 -4.02 -5.90 -2.30
CA TYR A 23 -3.67 -6.07 -0.90
C TYR A 23 -2.32 -5.43 -0.61
N LEU A 24 -2.17 -4.89 0.60
CA LEU A 24 -0.88 -4.42 1.11
C LEU A 24 -0.49 -5.27 2.31
N ASN A 25 0.73 -5.84 2.27
CA ASN A 25 1.37 -6.42 3.43
C ASN A 25 2.10 -5.32 4.18
N VAL A 26 1.80 -5.13 5.46
CA VAL A 26 2.50 -4.18 6.34
C VAL A 26 2.94 -4.93 7.59
N GLY A 27 4.25 -5.14 7.74
CA GLY A 27 4.79 -5.79 8.94
C GLY A 27 4.36 -7.26 9.09
N GLY A 28 4.07 -7.95 7.99
CA GLY A 28 3.66 -9.35 7.96
C GLY A 28 2.15 -9.57 7.83
N GLU A 29 1.32 -8.53 8.01
CA GLU A 29 -0.14 -8.64 7.92
C GLU A 29 -0.65 -8.14 6.57
N TRP A 30 -1.40 -8.98 5.84
CA TRP A 30 -2.06 -8.61 4.59
C TRP A 30 -3.40 -7.93 4.85
N LYS A 31 -3.59 -6.74 4.27
CA LYS A 31 -4.84 -5.97 4.37
C LYS A 31 -5.38 -5.63 2.98
N PRO A 32 -6.71 -5.72 2.75
CA PRO A 32 -7.30 -5.23 1.51
C PRO A 32 -7.06 -3.73 1.40
N ALA A 33 -6.61 -3.30 0.22
CA ALA A 33 -6.30 -1.92 -0.08
C ALA A 33 -7.45 -1.25 -0.83
N PHE A 34 -7.74 -0.01 -0.47
CA PHE A 34 -8.67 0.84 -1.19
C PHE A 34 -7.95 1.49 -2.37
N LEU A 35 -8.56 1.46 -3.55
CA LEU A 35 -8.06 2.21 -4.70
C LEU A 35 -8.58 3.64 -4.62
N ASP A 36 -7.69 4.61 -4.79
CA ASP A 36 -8.01 6.03 -4.73
C ASP A 36 -7.08 6.84 -5.65
N TRP A 37 -7.31 8.15 -5.73
CA TRP A 37 -6.50 9.09 -6.45
C TRP A 37 -5.88 10.12 -5.49
N HIS A 38 -4.59 10.38 -5.65
CA HIS A 38 -3.89 11.43 -4.92
C HIS A 38 -3.05 12.26 -5.91
N ASN A 39 -3.29 13.57 -5.97
CA ASN A 39 -2.62 14.49 -6.90
C ASN A 39 -2.62 13.99 -8.36
N GLY A 40 -3.79 13.50 -8.82
CA GLY A 40 -3.95 12.98 -10.18
C GLY A 40 -3.26 11.63 -10.45
N LYS A 41 -2.76 10.94 -9.42
CA LYS A 41 -2.15 9.61 -9.54
C LYS A 41 -2.94 8.57 -8.77
N ARG A 42 -3.15 7.41 -9.37
CA ARG A 42 -3.76 6.26 -8.69
C ARG A 42 -2.86 5.75 -7.56
N VAL A 43 -3.48 5.45 -6.44
CA VAL A 43 -2.84 4.87 -5.26
C VAL A 43 -3.70 3.75 -4.68
N ALA A 44 -3.04 2.74 -4.14
CA ALA A 44 -3.66 1.74 -3.27
C ALA A 44 -3.32 2.13 -1.83
N LYS A 45 -4.34 2.21 -0.96
CA LYS A 45 -4.18 2.67 0.42
C LYS A 45 -4.76 1.73 1.46
N VAL A 46 -4.08 1.60 2.59
CA VAL A 46 -4.57 0.91 3.80
C VAL A 46 -4.41 1.81 5.01
N ARG A 47 -5.27 1.64 6.01
CA ARG A 47 -5.13 2.37 7.26
C ARG A 47 -3.82 1.94 7.89
N PHE A 48 -2.91 2.90 8.12
CA PHE A 48 -1.59 2.57 8.64
C PHE A 48 -1.76 2.01 10.07
N PRO A 49 -1.34 0.77 10.37
CA PRO A 49 -1.52 0.22 11.70
C PRO A 49 -0.67 1.01 12.69
N ALA A 50 -1.23 1.37 13.84
CA ALA A 50 -0.46 1.98 14.92
C ALA A 50 0.70 1.08 15.41
N THR A 51 0.60 -0.23 15.15
CA THR A 51 1.60 -1.26 15.49
C THR A 51 2.62 -1.52 14.39
N ALA A 52 2.51 -0.90 13.21
CA ALA A 52 3.53 -1.02 12.18
C ALA A 52 4.83 -0.45 12.74
N SER A 53 5.80 -1.33 13.00
CA SER A 53 7.08 -0.96 13.58
C SER A 53 7.82 0.00 12.65
N ARG A 54 8.74 0.79 13.22
CA ARG A 54 9.54 1.86 12.58
C ARG A 54 10.34 1.44 11.33
N SER A 55 10.27 0.18 10.90
CA SER A 55 10.77 -0.28 9.59
C SER A 55 10.00 -1.52 9.15
N SER A 56 8.86 -1.32 8.49
CA SER A 56 8.08 -2.42 7.90
C SER A 56 8.27 -2.47 6.39
N SER A 57 8.51 -3.66 5.85
CA SER A 57 8.42 -3.88 4.39
C SER A 57 6.99 -3.76 3.94
N VAL A 58 6.77 -3.09 2.82
CA VAL A 58 5.48 -2.97 2.16
C VAL A 58 5.52 -3.75 0.87
N VAL A 59 4.58 -4.69 0.73
CA VAL A 59 4.39 -5.48 -0.48
C VAL A 59 2.99 -5.22 -0.98
N ILE A 60 2.85 -4.91 -2.27
CA ILE A 60 1.55 -4.85 -2.94
C ILE A 60 1.29 -6.15 -3.67
N ARG A 61 0.09 -6.70 -3.54
CA ARG A 61 -0.40 -7.82 -4.35
C ARG A 61 -1.53 -7.32 -5.22
N ILE A 62 -1.47 -7.59 -6.53
CA ILE A 62 -2.50 -7.23 -7.51
C ILE A 62 -2.87 -8.49 -8.30
N ASN A 63 -4.10 -9.00 -8.15
CA ASN A 63 -4.56 -10.23 -8.85
C ASN A 63 -3.49 -11.35 -8.84
N ASP A 64 -2.95 -11.64 -7.66
CA ASP A 64 -1.92 -12.67 -7.38
C ASP A 64 -0.46 -12.34 -7.73
N VAL A 65 -0.19 -11.16 -8.31
CA VAL A 65 1.19 -10.70 -8.53
C VAL A 65 1.65 -9.84 -7.36
N GLU A 66 2.70 -10.28 -6.65
CA GLU A 66 3.34 -9.52 -5.57
C GLU A 66 4.49 -8.65 -6.05
N THR A 67 4.61 -7.44 -5.51
CA THR A 67 5.71 -6.53 -5.78
C THR A 67 6.09 -5.81 -4.49
N THR A 68 7.37 -5.85 -4.13
CA THR A 68 7.89 -5.06 -3.02
C THR A 68 7.93 -3.60 -3.43
N VAL A 69 7.21 -2.75 -2.70
CA VAL A 69 7.06 -1.31 -2.99
C VAL A 69 7.86 -0.43 -2.04
N GLY A 70 8.61 -1.04 -1.12
CA GLY A 70 9.61 -0.37 -0.32
C GLY A 70 9.48 -0.66 1.16
N ARG A 71 10.06 0.23 1.96
CA ARG A 71 9.96 0.25 3.41
C ARG A 71 9.38 1.57 3.84
N ILE A 72 8.65 1.55 4.93
CA ILE A 72 8.18 2.73 5.63
C ILE A 72 8.85 2.79 6.98
N SER A 73 9.49 3.92 7.24
CA SER A 73 9.91 4.35 8.57
C SER A 73 8.98 5.45 9.04
N ALA A 74 8.37 5.25 10.21
CA ALA A 74 7.62 6.29 10.89
C ALA A 74 8.59 7.33 11.47
#